data_AF-A0A7L3B444-F1
#
_entry.id   AF-A0A7L3B444-F1
#
_cell.length_a   1.000
_cell.length_b   1.000
_cell.length_c   1.000
_cell.angle_alpha   90.00
_cell.angle_beta   90.00
_cell.angle_gamma   90.00
#
_symmetry.space_group_name_H-M   'P 1'
#
loop_
_entity.id
_entity.type
_entity.pdbx_description
1 polymer ?
#
loop_
_entity_poly.entity_id
_entity_poly.type
_entity_poly.pdbx_seq_one_letter_code
_entity_poly.pdbx_strand_id
1 'polypeptide(L)'
;KLEEFLDFKQLKTSLKEAILLDYYTAGFWWAKEMDFNLIQLSGFMDLLNFLLENLSNKHMTLGDNLKELGKAMAGIGETDSERIGDLDSFSIEQAKAVIDYL
;
A
#
# COMPACT_ATOMS: atom_id res chain seq x y z
N LYS A 1 -7.33 -15.55 -8.92
CA LYS A 1 -7.77 -15.07 -7.58
C LYS A 1 -6.61 -14.34 -6.90
N LEU A 2 -6.84 -13.44 -5.94
CA LEU A 2 -5.75 -12.68 -5.29
C LEU A 2 -4.70 -13.60 -4.64
N GLU A 3 -5.12 -14.73 -4.06
CA GLU A 3 -4.23 -15.78 -3.53
C GLU A 3 -3.23 -16.34 -4.57
N GLU A 4 -3.63 -16.46 -5.83
CA GLU A 4 -2.79 -16.96 -6.92
C GLU A 4 -1.80 -15.89 -7.39
N PHE A 5 -2.23 -14.63 -7.41
CA PHE A 5 -1.37 -13.50 -7.76
C PHE A 5 -0.24 -13.31 -6.73
N LEU A 6 -0.54 -13.56 -5.46
CA LEU A 6 0.42 -13.47 -4.35
C LEU A 6 1.29 -14.74 -4.17
N ASP A 7 1.13 -15.75 -5.04
CA ASP A 7 1.81 -17.06 -4.97
C ASP A 7 1.66 -17.77 -3.60
N PHE A 8 0.49 -17.64 -2.94
CA PHE A 8 0.22 -18.28 -1.66
C PHE A 8 -0.12 -19.77 -1.84
N LYS A 9 0.66 -20.65 -1.20
CA LYS A 9 0.56 -22.12 -1.39
C LYS A 9 -0.04 -22.82 -0.18
N GLN A 10 -0.08 -22.15 0.97
CA GLN A 10 -0.42 -22.72 2.27
C GLN A 10 -1.45 -21.87 3.00
N LEU A 11 -2.33 -21.13 2.30
CA LEU A 11 -3.30 -20.21 2.89
C LEU A 11 -4.10 -20.81 4.07
N LYS A 12 -4.46 -22.10 3.99
CA LYS A 12 -5.23 -22.80 5.02
C LYS A 12 -4.43 -23.16 6.28
N THR A 13 -3.10 -23.16 6.19
CA THR A 13 -2.20 -23.65 7.25
C THR A 13 -1.15 -22.62 7.66
N SER A 14 -0.97 -21.55 6.89
CA SER A 14 -0.03 -20.47 7.14
C SER A 14 -0.79 -19.23 7.62
N LEU A 15 -0.70 -18.96 8.92
CA LEU A 15 -1.26 -17.74 9.50
C LEU A 15 -0.68 -16.48 8.83
N LYS A 16 0.60 -16.52 8.42
CA LYS A 16 1.23 -15.43 7.70
C LYS A 16 0.55 -15.15 6.36
N GLU A 17 0.34 -16.18 5.53
CA GLU A 17 -0.31 -16.00 4.22
C GLU A 17 -1.76 -15.53 4.37
N ALA A 18 -2.49 -16.06 5.37
CA ALA A 18 -3.84 -15.61 5.66
C ALA A 18 -3.90 -14.12 6.04
N ILE A 19 -3.01 -13.66 6.95
CA ILE A 19 -2.93 -12.26 7.35
C ILE A 19 -2.57 -11.36 6.16
N LEU A 20 -1.66 -11.79 5.30
CA LEU A 20 -1.28 -11.02 4.11
C LEU A 20 -2.45 -10.91 3.11
N LEU A 21 -3.23 -11.99 2.92
CA LEU A 21 -4.41 -11.94 2.08
C LEU A 21 -5.46 -10.98 2.67
N ASP A 22 -5.70 -11.04 3.97
CA ASP A 22 -6.62 -10.13 4.66
C ASP A 22 -6.16 -8.67 4.55
N TYR A 23 -4.86 -8.39 4.70
CA TYR A 23 -4.27 -7.07 4.54
C TYR A 23 -4.57 -6.45 3.17
N TYR A 24 -4.26 -7.17 2.09
CA TYR A 24 -4.51 -6.68 0.73
C TYR A 24 -5.99 -6.62 0.39
N THR A 25 -6.79 -7.58 0.88
CA THR A 25 -8.24 -7.61 0.62
C THR A 25 -8.94 -6.45 1.32
N ALA A 26 -8.60 -6.17 2.58
CA ALA A 26 -9.14 -5.03 3.34
C ALA A 26 -8.78 -3.70 2.66
N GLY A 27 -7.52 -3.53 2.26
CA GLY A 27 -7.07 -2.34 1.53
C GLY A 27 -7.83 -2.15 0.22
N PHE A 28 -7.93 -3.20 -0.60
CA PHE A 28 -8.67 -3.14 -1.86
C PHE A 28 -10.13 -2.74 -1.66
N TRP A 29 -10.82 -3.34 -0.67
CA TRP A 29 -12.21 -3.00 -0.37
C TRP A 29 -12.38 -1.55 0.07
N TRP A 30 -11.52 -1.07 0.96
CA TRP A 30 -11.56 0.33 1.39
C TRP A 30 -11.35 1.29 0.21
N ALA A 31 -10.36 1.03 -0.65
CA ALA A 31 -10.12 1.85 -1.85
C ALA A 31 -11.31 1.84 -2.83
N LYS A 32 -12.04 0.71 -2.91
CA LYS A 32 -13.29 0.61 -3.68
C LYS A 32 -14.42 1.45 -3.08
N GLU A 33 -14.53 1.52 -1.75
CA GLU A 33 -15.51 2.37 -1.06
C GLU A 33 -15.21 3.87 -1.25
N MET A 34 -13.93 4.23 -1.37
CA MET A 34 -13.47 5.58 -1.67
C MET A 34 -13.63 5.99 -3.15
N ASP A 35 -14.21 5.10 -3.98
CA ASP A 35 -14.43 5.29 -5.42
C ASP A 35 -13.16 5.65 -6.22
N PHE A 36 -12.03 5.05 -5.85
CA PHE A 36 -10.78 5.24 -6.58
C PHE A 36 -10.88 4.68 -8.00
N ASN A 37 -10.42 5.48 -8.96
CA ASN A 37 -10.27 5.03 -10.34
C ASN A 37 -9.15 3.96 -10.43
N LEU A 38 -9.01 3.31 -11.59
CA LEU A 38 -8.04 2.21 -11.75
C LEU A 38 -6.59 2.63 -11.42
N ILE A 39 -6.22 3.86 -11.78
CA ILE A 39 -4.86 4.37 -11.57
C ILE A 39 -4.62 4.64 -10.07
N GLN A 40 -5.57 5.30 -9.41
CA GLN A 40 -5.56 5.53 -7.96
C GLN A 40 -5.56 4.21 -7.18
N LEU A 41 -6.39 3.26 -7.59
CA LEU A 41 -6.44 1.93 -6.97
C LEU A 41 -5.09 1.21 -7.08
N SER A 42 -4.44 1.26 -8.24
CA SER A 42 -3.09 0.71 -8.42
C SER A 42 -2.09 1.41 -7.50
N GLY A 43 -2.06 2.75 -7.50
CA GLY A 43 -1.13 3.52 -6.67
C GLY A 43 -1.32 3.25 -5.17
N PHE A 44 -2.56 3.07 -4.72
CA PHE A 44 -2.84 2.68 -3.34
C PHE A 44 -2.37 1.26 -3.01
N MET A 45 -2.59 0.29 -3.90
CA MET A 45 -2.10 -1.08 -3.71
C MET A 45 -0.56 -1.15 -3.70
N ASP A 46 0.10 -0.34 -4.53
CA ASP A 46 1.56 -0.19 -4.53
C ASP A 46 2.06 0.38 -3.21
N LEU A 47 1.33 1.34 -2.62
CA LEU A 47 1.64 1.93 -1.32
C LEU A 47 1.53 0.90 -0.18
N LEU A 48 0.50 0.05 -0.19
CA LEU A 48 0.36 -1.05 0.76
C LEU A 48 1.54 -2.02 0.66
N ASN A 49 1.91 -2.43 -0.56
CA ASN A 49 3.05 -3.31 -0.76
C ASN A 49 4.36 -2.65 -0.30
N PHE A 50 4.57 -1.38 -0.62
CA PHE A 50 5.73 -0.62 -0.18
C PHE A 50 5.90 -0.62 1.35
N LEU A 51 4.82 -0.32 2.09
CA LEU A 51 4.84 -0.31 3.55
C LEU A 51 5.14 -1.70 4.12
N LEU A 52 4.55 -2.75 3.53
CA LEU A 52 4.77 -4.13 3.94
C LEU A 52 6.21 -4.59 3.66
N GLU A 53 6.78 -4.23 2.51
CA GLU A 53 8.17 -4.57 2.14
C GLU A 53 9.18 -3.92 3.07
N ASN A 54 8.95 -2.67 3.48
CA ASN A 54 9.79 -1.97 4.44
C ASN A 54 9.88 -2.71 5.79
N LEU A 55 8.76 -3.27 6.26
CA LEU A 55 8.73 -4.05 7.49
C LEU A 55 9.29 -5.47 7.31
N SER A 56 8.88 -6.15 6.24
CA SER A 56 9.14 -7.57 6.06
C SER A 56 10.54 -7.86 5.52
N ASN A 57 11.00 -7.13 4.50
CA ASN A 57 12.26 -7.38 3.82
C ASN A 57 13.37 -6.45 4.33
N LYS A 58 13.05 -5.17 4.58
CA LYS A 58 14.03 -4.17 5.03
C LYS A 58 14.15 -4.10 6.57
N HIS A 59 13.30 -4.81 7.31
CA HIS A 59 13.27 -4.83 8.77
C HIS A 59 13.25 -3.45 9.42
N MET A 60 12.60 -2.48 8.76
CA MET A 60 12.46 -1.12 9.30
C MET A 60 11.59 -1.11 10.54
N THR A 61 11.86 -0.16 11.44
CA THR A 61 10.92 0.13 12.53
C THR A 61 9.65 0.75 11.96
N LEU A 62 8.52 0.63 12.67
CA LEU A 62 7.27 1.30 12.29
C LEU A 62 7.47 2.82 12.13
N GLY A 63 8.24 3.43 13.03
CA GLY A 63 8.53 4.87 12.99
C GLY A 63 9.34 5.27 11.76
N ASP A 64 10.28 4.45 11.31
CA ASP A 64 11.04 4.73 10.09
C ASP A 64 10.20 4.46 8.83
N ASN A 65 9.33 3.45 8.86
CA ASN A 65 8.39 3.18 7.77
C ASN A 65 7.42 4.37 7.55
N LEU A 66 6.91 4.95 8.64
CA LEU A 66 6.07 6.16 8.59
C LEU A 66 6.82 7.39 8.05
N LYS A 67 8.13 7.52 8.32
CA LYS A 67 8.94 8.59 7.70
C LYS A 67 9.07 8.39 6.20
N GLU A 68 9.30 7.15 5.75
CA GLU A 68 9.37 6.82 4.33
C GLU A 68 8.03 7.02 3.63
N LEU A 69 6.90 6.70 4.29
CA LEU A 69 5.56 7.07 3.82
C LEU A 69 5.45 8.59 3.62
N GLY A 70 5.84 9.38 4.63
CA GLY A 70 5.82 10.83 4.54
C GLY A 70 6.65 11.37 3.37
N LYS A 71 7.82 10.78 3.10
CA LYS A 71 8.65 11.14 1.93
C LYS A 71 7.99 10.77 0.61
N ALA A 72 7.43 9.57 0.51
CA ALA A 72 6.74 9.12 -0.69
C ALA A 72 5.53 10.00 -1.02
N MET A 73 4.75 10.38 0.00
CA MET A 73 3.60 11.27 -0.13
C MET A 73 4.01 12.74 -0.39
N ALA A 74 5.20 13.17 0.06
CA ALA A 74 5.78 14.48 -0.22
C ALA A 74 6.44 14.58 -1.62
N GLY A 75 6.71 13.43 -2.26
CA GLY A 75 7.29 13.29 -3.61
C GLY A 75 6.45 13.84 -4.76
N ILE A 76 5.29 14.43 -4.47
CA ILE A 76 4.50 15.28 -5.38
C ILE A 76 5.30 16.55 -5.80
N GLY A 77 6.47 16.83 -5.21
CA GLY A 77 7.27 18.05 -5.44
C GLY A 77 8.72 17.93 -5.93
N GLU A 78 9.47 16.83 -5.73
CA GLU A 78 10.91 16.79 -6.09
C GLU A 78 11.35 15.47 -6.74
N THR A 79 11.99 15.62 -7.90
CA THR A 79 12.61 14.61 -8.76
C THR A 79 13.76 13.90 -8.05
N ASP A 80 13.67 12.58 -7.86
CA ASP A 80 14.77 11.58 -7.85
C ASP A 80 14.48 10.34 -6.98
N SER A 81 13.34 10.28 -6.28
CA SER A 81 12.82 9.04 -5.69
C SER A 81 11.95 8.32 -6.72
N GLU A 82 12.14 7.01 -6.91
CA GLU A 82 11.21 6.15 -7.64
C GLU A 82 9.78 6.49 -7.16
N ARG A 83 8.97 7.08 -8.04
CA ARG A 83 7.60 7.48 -7.70
C ARG A 83 6.83 6.22 -7.31
N ILE A 84 6.35 6.17 -6.07
CA ILE A 84 5.61 5.02 -5.55
C ILE A 84 4.19 5.12 -6.09
N GLY A 85 3.89 4.39 -7.16
CA GLY A 85 2.60 4.47 -7.82
C GLY A 85 2.29 5.85 -8.41
N ASP A 86 1.07 6.02 -8.93
CA ASP A 86 0.61 7.32 -9.46
C ASP A 86 0.04 8.20 -8.33
N LEU A 87 0.82 8.43 -7.28
CA LEU A 87 0.40 9.23 -6.11
C LEU A 87 -0.01 10.67 -6.47
N ASP A 88 0.51 11.20 -7.57
CA ASP A 88 0.12 12.49 -8.14
C ASP A 88 -1.37 12.53 -8.58
N SER A 89 -2.01 11.37 -8.73
CA SER A 89 -3.42 11.27 -9.13
C SER A 89 -4.43 11.46 -7.98
N PHE A 90 -3.98 11.51 -6.71
CA PHE A 90 -4.85 11.75 -5.57
C PHE A 90 -5.08 13.24 -5.32
N SER A 91 -6.33 13.64 -5.06
CA SER A 91 -6.62 14.95 -4.47
C SER A 91 -6.07 15.03 -3.04
N ILE A 92 -5.95 16.26 -2.50
CA ILE A 92 -5.48 16.47 -1.12
C ILE A 92 -6.38 15.74 -0.12
N GLU A 93 -7.70 15.75 -0.34
CA GLU A 93 -8.66 15.04 0.50
C GLU A 93 -8.48 13.53 0.44
N GLN A 94 -8.26 12.98 -0.76
CA GLN A 94 -8.00 11.54 -0.93
C GLN A 94 -6.66 11.13 -0.34
N ALA A 95 -5.61 11.94 -0.50
CA ALA A 95 -4.30 11.68 0.09
C ALA A 95 -4.37 11.65 1.62
N LYS A 96 -5.14 12.56 2.24
CA LYS A 96 -5.42 12.52 3.68
C LYS A 96 -6.15 11.24 4.09
N ALA A 97 -7.19 10.87 3.35
CA ALA A 97 -7.93 9.65 3.63
C ALA A 97 -7.06 8.39 3.53
N VAL A 98 -6.13 8.35 2.56
CA VAL A 98 -5.13 7.27 2.44
C VAL A 98 -4.24 7.23 3.67
N ILE A 99 -3.70 8.36 4.12
CA ILE A 99 -2.87 8.42 5.34
C ILE A 99 -3.68 8.01 6.58
N ASP A 100 -4.94 8.41 6.69
CA ASP A 100 -5.79 8.07 7.84
C ASP A 100 -6.16 6.58 7.90
N TYR A 101 -6.20 5.89 6.76
CA TYR A 101 -6.46 4.45 6.69
C TYR A 101 -5.25 3.59 7.09
N LEU A 102 -4.04 4.05 6.73
CA LEU A 102 -2.77 3.32 6.88
C LEU A 102 -2.23 3.37 8.32
#